data_AF-H0Q3G1-F1
#
_entry.id   AF-H0Q3G1-F1
#
_cell.length_a   1.000
_cell.length_b   1.000
_cell.length_c   1.000
_cell.angle_alpha   90.00
_cell.angle_beta   90.00
_cell.angle_gamma   90.00
#
_symmetry.space_group_name_H-M   'P 1'
#
loop_
_entity.id
_entity.type
_entity.pdbx_description
1 polymer ?
#
loop_
_entity_poly.entity_id
_entity_poly.type
_entity_poly.pdbx_seq_one_letter_code
_entity_poly.pdbx_strand_id
1 'polypeptide(L)'
;MKLGPVQIDGFLAAMLSAVALALLAPGIGRSEGPLHLGTVTGLGIALVFLLHGANLAPERLVAGMRNWRLHLFVQTCTFVLFPVIGTVLAFVLDGHVAPALLTGVYFLCVLPSTISSSVAFTAMAGGNVGAAVFNATLSNFIGIIVTPLLVSQWMHATGASMPIGQAILGVAVQLLLPFIAGQFLRPHLHAWLVHHKSAVNRVDRGVIVLIVYSSFCDSAAAGLWSGQGWITVLQALGLCIAILAGVLSLTRVAARRFGFTLDDEVVAVFCGSKKSVASGIPMARLLFGSRPELGLIVLPAMLYHQVQLLVCANLARRYARATQAGASH
;
A
#
# COMPACT_ATOMS: atom_id res chain seq x y z
N MET A 1 -29.01 -12.73 3.17
CA MET A 1 -27.82 -11.87 2.91
C MET A 1 -27.10 -12.43 1.68
N LYS A 2 -27.41 -11.95 0.46
CA LYS A 2 -26.75 -12.43 -0.76
C LYS A 2 -25.38 -11.76 -0.84
N LEU A 3 -24.31 -12.51 -0.58
CA LEU A 3 -22.97 -12.12 -0.99
C LEU A 3 -23.00 -12.03 -2.52
N GLY A 4 -22.94 -10.82 -3.08
CA GLY A 4 -22.77 -10.64 -4.51
C GLY A 4 -21.48 -11.34 -4.98
N PRO A 5 -21.36 -11.67 -6.27
CA PRO A 5 -20.17 -12.36 -6.78
C PRO A 5 -18.90 -11.60 -6.40
N VAL A 6 -17.88 -12.32 -5.96
CA VAL A 6 -16.55 -11.77 -5.69
C VAL A 6 -16.00 -11.27 -7.03
N GLN A 7 -16.14 -9.98 -7.30
CA GLN A 7 -15.51 -9.36 -8.47
C GLN A 7 -14.01 -9.24 -8.17
N ILE A 8 -13.23 -10.13 -8.78
CA ILE A 8 -11.78 -10.01 -8.80
C ILE A 8 -11.44 -8.76 -9.61
N ASP A 9 -10.77 -7.77 -9.00
CA ASP A 9 -10.25 -6.62 -9.74
C ASP A 9 -9.28 -7.13 -10.80
N GLY A 10 -9.39 -6.65 -12.04
CA GLY A 10 -8.46 -7.00 -13.12
C GLY A 10 -6.99 -6.77 -12.74
N PHE A 11 -6.71 -5.84 -11.81
CA PHE A 11 -5.38 -5.66 -11.25
C PHE A 11 -4.92 -6.84 -10.39
N LEU A 12 -5.79 -7.39 -9.53
CA LEU A 12 -5.47 -8.60 -8.78
C LEU A 12 -5.27 -9.78 -9.71
N ALA A 13 -6.18 -9.96 -10.68
CA ALA A 13 -6.06 -11.03 -11.66
C ALA A 13 -4.69 -10.99 -12.35
N ALA A 14 -4.25 -9.80 -12.80
CA ALA A 14 -2.94 -9.61 -13.39
C ALA A 14 -1.79 -9.95 -12.42
N MET A 15 -1.88 -9.55 -11.15
CA MET A 15 -0.88 -9.89 -10.14
C MET A 15 -0.82 -11.40 -9.86
N LEU A 16 -1.96 -12.07 -9.73
CA LEU A 16 -2.02 -13.52 -9.53
C LEU A 16 -1.52 -14.28 -10.75
N SER A 17 -1.85 -13.82 -11.96
CA SER A 17 -1.29 -14.36 -13.20
C SER A 17 0.23 -14.18 -13.26
N ALA A 18 0.75 -13.02 -12.85
CA ALA A 18 2.19 -12.80 -12.73
C ALA A 18 2.84 -13.77 -11.74
N VAL A 19 2.26 -13.97 -10.55
CA VAL A 19 2.76 -14.95 -9.58
C VAL A 19 2.75 -16.37 -10.16
N ALA A 20 1.66 -16.78 -10.83
CA ALA A 20 1.57 -18.09 -11.45
C ALA A 20 2.64 -18.29 -12.54
N LEU A 21 2.82 -17.30 -13.42
CA LEU A 21 3.87 -17.31 -14.44
C LEU A 21 5.28 -17.37 -13.83
N ALA A 22 5.51 -16.65 -12.73
CA ALA A 22 6.79 -16.63 -12.05
C ALA A 22 7.16 -17.99 -11.44
N LEU A 23 6.17 -18.73 -10.93
CA LEU A 23 6.36 -20.07 -10.38
C LEU A 23 6.59 -21.12 -11.48
N LEU A 24 5.97 -20.96 -12.66
CA LEU A 24 6.12 -21.90 -13.78
C LEU A 24 7.42 -21.70 -14.57
N ALA A 25 7.84 -20.45 -14.76
CA ALA A 25 9.01 -20.10 -15.57
C ALA A 25 9.85 -19.00 -14.89
N PRO A 26 10.49 -19.28 -13.74
CA PRO A 26 11.22 -18.27 -12.97
C PRO A 26 12.40 -17.66 -13.73
N GLY A 27 13.03 -18.41 -14.65
CA GLY A 27 14.22 -17.97 -15.39
C GLY A 27 14.01 -16.76 -16.30
N ILE A 28 12.80 -16.53 -16.81
CA ILE A 28 12.51 -15.45 -17.77
C ILE A 28 12.46 -14.09 -17.07
N GLY A 29 11.83 -14.04 -15.90
CA GLY A 29 11.54 -12.80 -15.17
C GLY A 29 12.53 -12.43 -14.07
N ARG A 30 13.68 -13.12 -13.96
CA ARG A 30 14.69 -12.77 -12.94
C ARG A 30 15.17 -11.33 -13.13
N SER A 31 15.57 -10.69 -12.03
CA SER A 31 16.12 -9.32 -12.06
C SER A 31 17.28 -9.20 -13.05
N GLU A 32 18.22 -10.14 -12.97
CA GLU A 32 19.39 -10.31 -13.85
C GLU A 32 19.12 -11.31 -15.00
N GLY A 33 17.85 -11.56 -15.29
CA GLY A 33 17.42 -12.45 -16.38
C GLY A 33 17.52 -11.77 -17.76
N PRO A 34 17.15 -12.48 -18.84
CA PRO A 34 17.26 -11.96 -20.21
C PRO A 34 16.47 -10.66 -20.42
N LEU A 35 15.38 -10.46 -19.68
CA LEU A 35 14.54 -9.27 -19.75
C LEU A 35 15.07 -8.09 -18.90
N HIS A 36 16.17 -8.28 -18.15
CA HIS A 36 16.75 -7.26 -17.27
C HIS A 36 15.70 -6.54 -16.41
N LEU A 37 14.78 -7.32 -15.82
CA LEU A 37 13.61 -6.76 -15.13
C LEU A 37 13.99 -5.88 -13.93
N GLY A 38 15.19 -6.04 -13.38
CA GLY A 38 15.72 -5.11 -12.37
C GLY A 38 15.78 -3.66 -12.89
N THR A 39 16.37 -3.45 -14.07
CA THR A 39 16.49 -2.13 -14.69
C THR A 39 15.14 -1.62 -15.20
N VAL A 40 14.37 -2.49 -15.86
CA VAL A 40 13.04 -2.13 -16.42
C VAL A 40 12.09 -1.68 -15.31
N THR A 41 12.03 -2.43 -14.21
CA THR A 41 11.19 -2.05 -13.07
C THR A 41 11.74 -0.81 -12.37
N GLY A 42 13.06 -0.65 -12.26
CA GLY A 42 13.68 0.56 -11.71
C GLY A 42 13.30 1.84 -12.47
N LEU A 43 13.36 1.81 -13.80
CA LEU A 43 12.92 2.91 -14.67
C LEU A 43 11.40 3.11 -14.61
N GLY A 44 10.65 2.01 -14.57
CA GLY A 44 9.19 2.05 -14.40
C GLY A 44 8.77 2.75 -13.12
N ILE A 45 9.46 2.49 -12.00
CA ILE A 45 9.24 3.17 -10.71
C ILE A 45 9.46 4.69 -10.87
N ALA A 46 10.58 5.10 -11.46
CA ALA A 46 10.88 6.52 -11.67
C ALA A 46 9.81 7.19 -12.54
N LEU A 47 9.37 6.54 -13.62
CA LEU A 47 8.28 7.03 -14.49
C LEU A 47 6.98 7.19 -13.69
N VAL A 48 6.58 6.16 -12.93
CA VAL A 48 5.34 6.19 -12.14
C VAL A 48 5.36 7.32 -11.11
N PHE A 49 6.47 7.51 -10.40
CA PHE A 49 6.59 8.59 -9.42
C PHE A 49 6.63 9.97 -10.07
N LEU A 50 7.23 10.11 -11.26
CA LEU A 50 7.15 11.33 -12.06
C LEU A 50 5.71 11.65 -12.46
N LEU A 51 4.95 10.66 -12.94
CA LEU A 51 3.54 10.83 -13.28
C LEU A 51 2.70 11.18 -12.05
N HIS A 52 2.97 10.58 -10.89
CA HIS A 52 2.34 10.94 -9.62
C HIS A 52 2.65 12.38 -9.22
N GLY A 53 3.90 12.80 -9.36
CA GLY A 53 4.33 14.19 -9.18
C GLY A 53 3.53 15.13 -10.07
N ALA A 54 3.52 14.91 -11.37
CA ALA A 54 2.81 15.78 -12.31
C ALA A 54 1.27 15.77 -12.15
N ASN A 55 0.70 14.70 -11.60
CA ASN A 55 -0.75 14.59 -11.39
C ASN A 55 -1.22 15.21 -10.06
N LEU A 56 -0.33 15.40 -9.08
CA LEU A 56 -0.72 15.98 -7.80
C LEU A 56 -0.93 17.49 -7.90
N ALA A 57 -2.15 17.92 -7.58
CA ALA A 57 -2.56 19.32 -7.50
C ALA A 57 -2.42 19.86 -6.07
N PRO A 58 -1.49 20.80 -5.78
CA PRO A 58 -1.29 21.35 -4.44
C PRO A 58 -2.55 22.02 -3.86
N GLU A 59 -3.42 22.53 -4.71
CA GLU A 59 -4.66 23.20 -4.32
C GLU A 59 -5.62 22.22 -3.60
N ARG A 60 -5.55 20.92 -3.94
CA ARG A 60 -6.31 19.86 -3.26
C ARG A 60 -5.79 19.54 -1.86
N LEU A 61 -4.54 19.90 -1.55
CA LEU A 61 -3.97 19.76 -0.21
C LEU A 61 -4.46 20.89 0.71
N VAL A 62 -4.50 22.13 0.20
CA VAL A 62 -4.86 23.30 1.02
C VAL A 62 -6.33 23.26 1.46
N ALA A 63 -7.23 22.78 0.60
CA ALA A 63 -8.67 22.71 0.90
C ALA A 63 -9.05 21.75 2.05
N GLY A 64 -8.16 20.80 2.41
CA GLY A 64 -8.41 19.81 3.45
C GLY A 64 -8.05 20.26 4.86
N MET A 65 -7.19 21.27 5.03
CA MET A 65 -6.47 21.53 6.29
C MET A 65 -7.32 21.93 7.51
N ARG A 66 -8.62 22.22 7.33
CA ARG A 66 -9.47 22.76 8.40
C ARG A 66 -9.78 21.74 9.50
N ASN A 67 -9.64 20.43 9.23
CA ASN A 67 -10.00 19.34 10.13
C ASN A 67 -8.76 18.65 10.77
N TRP A 68 -7.88 19.43 11.39
CA TRP A 68 -6.59 18.95 11.95
C TRP A 68 -6.71 17.76 12.90
N ARG A 69 -7.79 17.68 13.71
CA ARG A 69 -8.05 16.55 14.63
C ARG A 69 -8.22 15.23 13.87
N LEU A 70 -8.97 15.25 12.77
CA LEU A 70 -9.15 14.10 11.90
C LEU A 70 -7.84 13.73 11.20
N HIS A 71 -7.06 14.72 10.76
CA HIS A 71 -5.78 14.45 10.12
C HIS A 71 -4.80 13.77 11.06
N LEU A 72 -4.63 14.32 12.27
CA LEU A 72 -3.77 13.75 13.29
C LEU A 72 -4.22 12.33 13.65
N PHE A 73 -5.53 12.09 13.77
CA PHE A 73 -6.08 10.76 14.02
C PHE A 73 -5.67 9.76 12.93
N VAL A 74 -5.88 10.11 11.65
CA VAL A 74 -5.57 9.21 10.52
C VAL A 74 -4.07 8.95 10.40
N GLN A 75 -3.23 9.98 10.56
CA GLN A 75 -1.77 9.82 10.51
C GLN A 75 -1.26 8.98 11.69
N THR A 76 -1.82 9.17 12.89
CA THR A 76 -1.51 8.34 14.06
C THR A 76 -1.90 6.88 13.84
N CYS A 77 -3.06 6.63 13.23
CA CYS A 77 -3.43 5.27 12.86
C CYS A 77 -2.37 4.65 11.92
N THR A 78 -1.94 5.41 10.91
CA THR A 78 -1.05 4.91 9.87
C THR A 78 0.38 4.67 10.36
N PHE A 79 0.95 5.61 11.12
CA PHE A 79 2.37 5.63 11.49
C PHE A 79 2.66 5.35 12.97
N VAL A 80 1.63 5.13 13.79
CA VAL A 80 1.80 4.70 15.18
C VAL A 80 1.05 3.39 15.43
N LEU A 81 -0.26 3.36 15.24
CA LEU A 81 -1.07 2.17 15.54
C LEU A 81 -0.63 0.96 14.73
N PHE A 82 -0.53 1.08 13.40
CA PHE A 82 -0.09 -0.05 12.59
C PHE A 82 1.34 -0.51 12.91
N PRO A 83 2.37 0.36 12.99
CA PRO A 83 3.71 -0.08 13.39
C PRO A 83 3.75 -0.76 14.76
N VAL A 84 2.95 -0.29 15.73
CA VAL A 84 2.79 -0.96 17.04
C VAL A 84 2.19 -2.36 16.85
N ILE A 85 1.13 -2.50 16.06
CA ILE A 85 0.55 -3.81 15.72
C ILE A 85 1.60 -4.72 15.08
N GLY A 86 2.35 -4.22 14.10
CA GLY A 86 3.42 -4.96 13.42
C GLY A 86 4.50 -5.44 14.39
N THR A 87 4.91 -4.58 15.33
CA THR A 87 5.91 -4.90 16.35
C THR A 87 5.40 -5.94 17.35
N VAL A 88 4.15 -5.82 17.80
CA VAL A 88 3.52 -6.81 18.69
C VAL A 88 3.37 -8.15 17.99
N LEU A 89 2.91 -8.17 16.74
CA LEU A 89 2.79 -9.41 15.95
C LEU A 89 4.16 -10.05 15.73
N ALA A 90 5.18 -9.25 15.44
CA ALA A 90 6.55 -9.72 15.33
C ALA A 90 7.02 -10.45 16.60
N PHE A 91 6.79 -9.86 17.78
CA PHE A 91 7.15 -10.48 19.05
C PHE A 91 6.35 -11.75 19.34
N VAL A 92 5.03 -11.73 19.10
CA VAL A 92 4.14 -12.86 19.39
C VAL A 92 4.37 -14.04 18.45
N LEU A 93 4.74 -13.78 17.20
CA LEU A 93 4.88 -14.79 16.15
C LEU A 93 6.33 -15.19 15.87
N ASP A 94 7.27 -14.68 16.66
CA ASP A 94 8.67 -15.08 16.57
C ASP A 94 8.79 -16.60 16.75
N GLY A 95 9.63 -17.23 15.91
CA GLY A 95 9.76 -18.69 15.83
C GLY A 95 8.57 -19.47 15.25
N HIS A 96 7.40 -18.85 15.02
CA HIS A 96 6.20 -19.52 14.50
C HIS A 96 5.95 -19.26 13.01
N VAL A 97 6.53 -18.18 12.48
CA VAL A 97 6.36 -17.71 11.10
C VAL A 97 7.73 -17.46 10.48
N ALA A 98 7.86 -17.68 9.17
CA ALA A 98 9.10 -17.43 8.45
C ALA A 98 9.58 -15.96 8.66
N PRO A 99 10.88 -15.72 8.95
CA PRO A 99 11.39 -14.36 9.21
C PRO A 99 11.12 -13.36 8.07
N ALA A 100 11.19 -13.82 6.82
CA ALA A 100 10.86 -13.00 5.65
C ALA A 100 9.38 -12.58 5.62
N LEU A 101 8.48 -13.48 6.03
CA LEU A 101 7.05 -13.17 6.14
C LEU A 101 6.78 -12.20 7.30
N LEU A 102 7.44 -12.36 8.46
CA LEU A 102 7.34 -11.39 9.56
C LEU A 102 7.82 -10.00 9.12
N THR A 103 8.93 -9.94 8.38
CA THR A 103 9.41 -8.69 7.77
C THR A 103 8.39 -8.12 6.80
N GLY A 104 7.73 -8.94 5.99
CA GLY A 104 6.64 -8.52 5.09
C GLY A 104 5.41 -7.98 5.82
N VAL A 105 5.03 -8.60 6.95
CA VAL A 105 3.91 -8.15 7.79
C VAL A 105 4.24 -6.82 8.47
N TYR A 106 5.44 -6.70 9.04
CA TYR A 106 5.92 -5.44 9.59
C TYR A 106 5.97 -4.34 8.52
N PHE A 107 6.52 -4.67 7.35
CA PHE A 107 6.57 -3.77 6.20
C PHE A 107 5.18 -3.26 5.82
N LEU A 108 4.20 -4.16 5.66
CA LEU A 108 2.80 -3.79 5.44
C LEU A 108 2.28 -2.80 6.50
N CYS A 109 2.59 -3.03 7.78
CA CYS A 109 2.18 -2.16 8.88
C CYS A 109 2.81 -0.76 8.81
N VAL A 110 4.02 -0.61 8.26
CA VAL A 110 4.67 0.70 8.17
C VAL A 110 4.37 1.45 6.86
N LEU A 111 3.69 0.81 5.89
CA LEU A 111 3.30 1.45 4.64
C LEU A 111 2.34 2.64 4.84
N PRO A 112 2.36 3.65 3.95
CA PRO A 112 1.37 4.71 3.94
C PRO A 112 -0.01 4.23 3.45
N SER A 113 -1.01 5.10 3.59
CA SER A 113 -2.40 4.85 3.17
C SER A 113 -2.60 4.98 1.66
N THR A 114 -3.71 4.45 1.13
CA THR A 114 -4.05 4.53 -0.30
C THR A 114 -4.80 5.81 -0.65
N ILE A 115 -4.44 6.44 -1.77
CA ILE A 115 -5.22 7.57 -2.31
C ILE A 115 -6.49 7.05 -3.00
N SER A 116 -6.34 6.25 -4.07
CA SER A 116 -7.47 5.87 -4.92
C SER A 116 -8.59 5.14 -4.16
N SER A 117 -8.27 4.08 -3.41
CA SER A 117 -9.31 3.29 -2.74
C SER A 117 -9.87 3.99 -1.50
N SER A 118 -9.10 4.78 -0.75
CA SER A 118 -9.64 5.58 0.36
C SER A 118 -10.63 6.62 -0.13
N VAL A 119 -10.28 7.35 -1.18
CA VAL A 119 -11.15 8.36 -1.79
C VAL A 119 -12.42 7.72 -2.37
N ALA A 120 -12.28 6.63 -3.14
CA ALA A 120 -13.42 5.95 -3.75
C ALA A 120 -14.40 5.38 -2.71
N PHE A 121 -13.91 4.71 -1.66
CA PHE A 121 -14.78 4.17 -0.62
C PHE A 121 -15.39 5.24 0.27
N THR A 122 -14.67 6.34 0.52
CA THR A 122 -15.22 7.51 1.23
C THR A 122 -16.36 8.13 0.44
N ALA A 123 -16.15 8.36 -0.86
CA ALA A 123 -17.19 8.89 -1.74
C ALA A 123 -18.41 7.97 -1.81
N MET A 124 -18.20 6.66 -1.98
CA MET A 124 -19.29 5.67 -2.00
C MET A 124 -20.06 5.61 -0.68
N ALA A 125 -19.39 5.86 0.44
CA ALA A 125 -19.99 5.90 1.77
C ALA A 125 -20.66 7.24 2.11
N GLY A 126 -20.56 8.25 1.25
CA GLY A 126 -21.10 9.59 1.50
C GLY A 126 -20.28 10.42 2.49
N GLY A 127 -18.99 10.11 2.70
CA GLY A 127 -18.14 10.84 3.63
C GLY A 127 -17.40 12.03 3.02
N ASN A 128 -16.55 12.68 3.84
CA ASN A 128 -15.79 13.86 3.44
C ASN A 128 -14.64 13.52 2.47
N VAL A 129 -14.92 13.58 1.16
CA VAL A 129 -13.97 13.25 0.10
C VAL A 129 -12.74 14.15 0.11
N GLY A 130 -12.90 15.44 0.43
CA GLY A 130 -11.78 16.39 0.52
C GLY A 130 -10.79 16.00 1.60
N ALA A 131 -11.29 15.66 2.80
CA ALA A 131 -10.46 15.17 3.89
C ALA A 131 -9.80 13.82 3.58
N ALA A 132 -10.46 12.93 2.84
CA ALA A 132 -9.86 11.67 2.41
C ALA A 132 -8.72 11.86 1.42
N VAL A 133 -8.87 12.76 0.44
CA VAL A 133 -7.79 13.13 -0.50
C VAL A 133 -6.60 13.67 0.28
N PHE A 134 -6.84 14.66 1.15
CA PHE A 134 -5.78 15.26 1.96
C PHE A 134 -5.03 14.23 2.80
N ASN A 135 -5.76 13.43 3.57
CA ASN A 135 -5.16 12.45 4.49
C ASN A 135 -4.35 11.39 3.76
N ALA A 136 -4.87 10.87 2.65
CA ALA A 136 -4.17 9.85 1.88
C ALA A 136 -2.92 10.44 1.23
N THR A 137 -2.98 11.65 0.67
CA THR A 137 -1.82 12.31 0.09
C THR A 137 -0.78 12.64 1.17
N LEU A 138 -1.18 13.24 2.29
CA LEU A 138 -0.29 13.55 3.42
C LEU A 138 0.40 12.27 3.93
N SER A 139 -0.35 11.18 4.04
CA SER A 139 0.20 9.89 4.44
C SER A 139 1.25 9.39 3.46
N ASN A 140 1.05 9.50 2.15
CA ASN A 140 2.06 9.08 1.17
C ASN A 140 3.34 9.92 1.26
N PHE A 141 3.23 11.23 1.47
CA PHE A 141 4.39 12.09 1.67
C PHE A 141 5.17 11.74 2.94
N ILE A 142 4.49 11.63 4.08
CA ILE A 142 5.11 11.22 5.34
C ILE A 142 5.74 9.83 5.16
N GLY A 143 5.05 8.92 4.47
CA GLY A 143 5.48 7.55 4.24
C GLY A 143 6.79 7.42 3.45
N ILE A 144 7.09 8.33 2.51
CA ILE A 144 8.37 8.33 1.77
C ILE A 144 9.56 8.44 2.73
N ILE A 145 9.40 9.14 3.87
CA ILE A 145 10.47 9.35 4.85
C ILE A 145 10.35 8.38 6.03
N VAL A 146 9.15 8.26 6.59
CA VAL A 146 8.92 7.48 7.82
C VAL A 146 9.02 5.98 7.58
N THR A 147 8.57 5.48 6.41
CA THR A 147 8.59 4.02 6.16
C THR A 147 10.01 3.47 6.11
N PRO A 148 10.96 4.04 5.34
CA PRO A 148 12.35 3.59 5.36
C PRO A 148 12.99 3.65 6.75
N LEU A 149 12.67 4.68 7.55
CA LEU A 149 13.18 4.81 8.92
C LEU A 149 12.69 3.67 9.82
N LEU A 150 11.39 3.39 9.81
CA LEU A 150 10.79 2.30 10.61
C LEU A 150 11.29 0.92 10.14
N VAL A 151 11.39 0.70 8.83
CA VAL A 151 11.98 -0.54 8.27
C VAL A 151 13.43 -0.68 8.71
N SER A 152 14.20 0.40 8.69
CA SER A 152 15.60 0.34 9.09
C SER A 152 15.77 0.02 10.56
N GLN A 153 14.90 0.55 11.43
CA GLN A 153 14.87 0.20 12.85
C GLN A 153 14.54 -1.29 13.05
N TRP A 154 13.54 -1.79 12.33
CA TRP A 154 13.18 -3.21 12.33
C TRP A 154 14.34 -4.10 11.91
N MET A 155 15.03 -3.76 10.82
CA MET A 155 16.18 -4.53 10.34
C MET A 155 17.32 -4.58 11.35
N HIS A 156 17.62 -3.43 11.97
CA HIS A 156 18.63 -3.36 13.02
C HIS A 156 18.25 -4.25 14.22
N ALA A 157 16.98 -4.25 14.64
CA ALA A 157 16.49 -5.08 15.73
C ALA A 157 16.56 -6.59 15.40
N THR A 158 16.37 -6.98 14.15
CA THR A 158 16.48 -8.39 13.71
C THR A 158 17.91 -8.82 13.36
N GLY A 159 18.93 -8.02 13.72
CA GLY A 159 20.34 -8.34 13.47
C GLY A 159 20.82 -8.14 12.03
N ALA A 160 19.99 -7.55 11.16
CA ALA A 160 20.35 -7.22 9.79
C ALA A 160 20.84 -5.76 9.71
N SER A 161 22.08 -5.54 9.26
CA SER A 161 22.55 -4.19 8.99
C SER A 161 21.98 -3.68 7.66
N MET A 162 21.19 -2.61 7.71
CA MET A 162 20.84 -1.81 6.53
C MET A 162 21.52 -0.45 6.66
N PRO A 163 22.32 0.02 5.68
CA PRO A 163 22.88 1.35 5.72
C PRO A 163 21.75 2.38 5.54
N ILE A 164 21.23 2.89 6.66
CA ILE A 164 20.04 3.76 6.71
C ILE A 164 20.16 4.93 5.74
N GLY A 165 21.34 5.57 5.73
CA GLY A 165 21.63 6.70 4.85
C GLY A 165 21.53 6.35 3.37
N GLN A 166 22.01 5.17 2.96
CA GLN A 166 21.89 4.71 1.58
C GLN A 166 20.47 4.29 1.22
N ALA A 167 19.73 3.67 2.15
CA ALA A 167 18.33 3.31 1.94
C ALA A 167 17.45 4.56 1.76
N ILE A 168 17.60 5.56 2.64
CA ILE A 168 16.91 6.85 2.53
C ILE A 168 17.32 7.58 1.26
N LEU A 169 18.62 7.66 0.96
CA LEU A 169 19.11 8.31 -0.25
C LEU A 169 18.57 7.61 -1.50
N GLY A 170 18.56 6.28 -1.54
CA GLY A 170 17.97 5.51 -2.62
C GLY A 170 16.49 5.84 -2.80
N VAL A 171 15.71 5.85 -1.71
CA VAL A 171 14.28 6.24 -1.72
C VAL A 171 14.09 7.67 -2.20
N ALA A 172 14.92 8.60 -1.73
CA ALA A 172 14.87 9.98 -2.16
C ALA A 172 15.18 10.11 -3.67
N VAL A 173 16.22 9.43 -4.15
CA VAL A 173 16.64 9.52 -5.56
C VAL A 173 15.65 8.80 -6.49
N GLN A 174 15.09 7.67 -6.10
CA GLN A 174 14.26 6.87 -6.99
C GLN A 174 12.77 7.18 -6.90
N LEU A 175 12.27 7.66 -5.76
CA LEU A 175 10.87 8.03 -5.57
C LEU A 175 10.68 9.54 -5.52
N LEU A 176 11.43 10.24 -4.66
CA LEU A 176 11.19 11.67 -4.40
C LEU A 176 11.70 12.57 -5.53
N LEU A 177 12.87 12.31 -6.10
CA LEU A 177 13.44 13.14 -7.17
C LEU A 177 12.60 13.09 -8.47
N PRO A 178 12.15 11.93 -8.98
CA PRO A 178 11.23 11.88 -10.11
C PRO A 178 9.90 12.55 -9.79
N PHE A 179 9.40 12.39 -8.57
CA PHE A 179 8.18 13.06 -8.12
C PHE A 179 8.31 14.59 -8.14
N ILE A 180 9.41 15.14 -7.62
CA ILE A 180 9.71 16.58 -7.64
C ILE A 180 9.85 17.06 -9.09
N ALA A 181 10.57 16.32 -9.93
CA ALA A 181 10.65 16.63 -11.36
C ALA A 181 9.27 16.66 -12.03
N GLY A 182 8.39 15.71 -11.69
CA GLY A 182 7.01 15.69 -12.11
C GLY A 182 6.22 16.93 -11.68
N GLN A 183 6.42 17.40 -10.44
CA GLN A 183 5.80 18.65 -9.95
C GLN A 183 6.25 19.87 -10.75
N PHE A 184 7.54 19.99 -11.08
CA PHE A 184 8.03 21.07 -11.94
C PHE A 184 7.47 20.99 -13.37
N LEU A 185 7.27 19.77 -13.89
CA LEU A 185 6.69 19.54 -15.21
C LEU A 185 5.14 19.64 -15.24
N ARG A 186 4.49 19.75 -14.07
CA ARG A 186 3.02 19.78 -13.95
C ARG A 186 2.35 20.81 -14.87
N PRO A 187 2.79 22.09 -14.95
CA PRO A 187 2.09 23.08 -15.78
C PRO A 187 1.94 22.66 -17.25
N HIS A 188 2.87 21.84 -17.75
CA HIS A 188 2.86 21.34 -19.12
C HIS A 188 2.20 19.96 -19.27
N LEU A 189 2.39 19.06 -18.31
CA LEU A 189 1.92 17.68 -18.41
C LEU A 189 0.50 17.47 -17.86
N HIS A 190 0.02 18.33 -16.95
CA HIS A 190 -1.20 18.07 -16.20
C HIS A 190 -2.44 17.89 -17.10
N ALA A 191 -2.63 18.78 -18.07
CA ALA A 191 -3.77 18.70 -19.00
C ALA A 191 -3.77 17.38 -19.79
N TRP A 192 -2.60 16.95 -20.26
CA TRP A 192 -2.43 15.69 -20.95
C TRP A 192 -2.71 14.49 -20.03
N LEU A 193 -2.23 14.53 -18.78
CA LEU A 193 -2.45 13.45 -17.80
C LEU A 193 -3.92 13.30 -17.43
N VAL A 194 -4.64 14.40 -17.25
CA VAL A 194 -6.08 14.38 -16.97
C VAL A 194 -6.85 13.78 -18.14
N HIS A 195 -6.46 14.10 -19.38
CA HIS A 195 -7.07 13.52 -20.58
C HIS A 195 -6.74 12.02 -20.76
N HIS A 196 -5.52 11.60 -20.42
CA HIS A 196 -5.04 10.22 -20.60
C HIS A 196 -5.00 9.39 -19.31
N LYS A 197 -5.87 9.70 -18.34
CA LYS A 197 -5.90 9.06 -17.01
C LYS A 197 -5.92 7.53 -17.05
N SER A 198 -6.62 6.94 -18.02
CA SER A 198 -6.67 5.48 -18.21
C SER A 198 -5.31 4.89 -18.64
N ALA A 199 -4.57 5.57 -19.51
CA ALA A 199 -3.24 5.14 -19.91
C ALA A 199 -2.25 5.24 -18.72
N VAL A 200 -2.28 6.35 -17.98
CA VAL A 200 -1.44 6.55 -16.78
C VAL A 200 -1.69 5.46 -15.75
N ASN A 201 -2.95 5.14 -15.45
CA ASN A 201 -3.31 4.07 -14.52
C ASN A 201 -2.86 2.68 -15.00
N ARG A 202 -2.87 2.42 -16.32
CA ARG A 202 -2.36 1.16 -16.89
C ARG A 202 -0.85 1.04 -16.75
N VAL A 203 -0.12 2.14 -16.96
CA VAL A 203 1.34 2.19 -16.74
C VAL A 203 1.66 1.92 -15.28
N ASP A 204 1.01 2.62 -14.35
CA ASP A 204 1.20 2.43 -12.89
C ASP A 204 0.98 0.97 -12.47
N ARG A 205 -0.19 0.41 -12.82
CA ARG A 205 -0.52 -1.00 -12.53
C ARG A 205 0.43 -1.97 -13.23
N GLY A 206 0.84 -1.69 -14.46
CA GLY A 206 1.76 -2.54 -15.23
C GLY A 206 3.14 -2.63 -14.58
N VAL A 207 3.70 -1.50 -14.12
CA VAL A 207 4.97 -1.48 -13.40
C VAL A 207 4.88 -2.28 -12.10
N ILE A 208 3.80 -2.12 -11.33
CA ILE A 208 3.61 -2.92 -10.09
C ILE A 208 3.54 -4.41 -10.39
N VAL A 209 2.80 -4.83 -11.42
CA VAL A 209 2.71 -6.24 -11.85
C VAL A 209 4.07 -6.76 -12.28
N LEU A 210 4.87 -5.97 -13.01
CA LEU A 210 6.24 -6.36 -13.39
C LEU A 210 7.17 -6.52 -12.18
N ILE A 211 7.08 -5.63 -11.19
CA ILE A 211 7.85 -5.76 -9.94
C ILE A 211 7.45 -7.05 -9.22
N VAL A 212 6.16 -7.31 -9.08
CA VAL A 212 5.66 -8.55 -8.47
C VAL A 212 6.16 -9.77 -9.24
N TYR A 213 6.00 -9.79 -10.56
CA TYR A 213 6.49 -10.88 -11.42
C TYR A 213 7.98 -11.15 -11.17
N SER A 214 8.80 -10.10 -11.27
CA SER A 214 10.25 -10.22 -11.11
C SER A 214 10.66 -10.67 -9.72
N SER A 215 10.01 -10.13 -8.67
CA SER A 215 10.27 -10.49 -7.28
C SER A 215 9.96 -11.96 -7.00
N PHE A 216 8.85 -12.47 -7.54
CA PHE A 216 8.48 -13.87 -7.38
C PHE A 216 9.36 -14.80 -8.22
N CYS A 217 9.80 -14.38 -9.40
CA CYS A 217 10.80 -15.11 -10.20
C CYS A 217 12.11 -15.27 -9.43
N ASP A 218 12.60 -14.20 -8.81
CA ASP A 218 13.82 -14.24 -7.99
C ASP A 218 13.64 -15.15 -6.77
N SER A 219 12.52 -15.05 -6.05
CA SER A 219 12.24 -15.92 -4.90
C SER A 219 12.07 -17.40 -5.29
N ALA A 220 11.45 -17.69 -6.43
CA ALA A 220 11.31 -19.04 -6.97
C ALA A 220 12.65 -19.62 -7.43
N ALA A 221 13.47 -18.83 -8.11
CA ALA A 221 14.80 -19.26 -8.50
C ALA A 221 15.73 -19.47 -7.29
N ALA A 222 15.48 -18.77 -6.17
CA ALA A 222 16.17 -18.97 -4.90
C ALA A 222 15.63 -20.16 -4.07
N GLY A 223 14.63 -20.90 -4.57
CA GLY A 223 14.09 -22.09 -3.89
C GLY A 223 13.18 -21.80 -2.69
N LEU A 224 12.82 -20.53 -2.45
CA LEU A 224 12.07 -20.11 -1.25
C LEU A 224 10.63 -20.64 -1.17
N TRP A 225 10.10 -21.19 -2.27
CA TRP A 225 8.75 -21.74 -2.33
C TRP A 225 8.69 -23.27 -2.14
N SER A 226 9.84 -23.94 -2.04
CA SER A 226 9.89 -25.38 -1.79
C SER A 226 9.51 -25.70 -0.33
N GLY A 227 8.60 -26.64 -0.12
CA GLY A 227 8.28 -27.20 1.21
C GLY A 227 7.20 -26.49 2.06
N GLN A 228 7.14 -25.15 2.12
CA GLN A 228 6.18 -24.41 2.97
C GLN A 228 5.41 -23.26 2.29
N GLY A 229 5.43 -23.18 0.95
CA GLY A 229 4.84 -22.05 0.21
C GLY A 229 3.36 -21.79 0.52
N TRP A 230 2.50 -22.82 0.53
CA TRP A 230 1.06 -22.65 0.75
C TRP A 230 0.71 -22.29 2.21
N ILE A 231 1.44 -22.85 3.18
CA ILE A 231 1.27 -22.54 4.61
C ILE A 231 1.59 -21.07 4.84
N THR A 232 2.69 -20.60 4.26
CA THR A 232 3.13 -19.20 4.34
C THR A 232 2.07 -18.26 3.76
N VAL A 233 1.45 -18.61 2.62
CA VAL A 233 0.35 -17.83 2.03
C VAL A 233 -0.87 -17.78 2.95
N LEU A 234 -1.27 -18.91 3.54
CA LEU A 234 -2.41 -18.96 4.47
C LEU A 234 -2.14 -18.18 5.76
N GLN A 235 -0.93 -18.29 6.32
CA GLN A 235 -0.50 -17.50 7.48
C GLN A 235 -0.55 -16.01 7.15
N ALA A 236 0.03 -15.60 6.02
CA ALA A 236 -0.01 -14.21 5.55
C ALA A 236 -1.45 -13.70 5.40
N LEU A 237 -2.33 -14.51 4.79
CA LEU A 237 -3.74 -14.17 4.60
C LEU A 237 -4.46 -14.02 5.95
N GLY A 238 -4.28 -14.97 6.86
CA GLY A 238 -4.87 -14.93 8.20
C GLY A 238 -4.44 -13.69 8.98
N LEU A 239 -3.14 -13.35 8.95
CA LEU A 239 -2.60 -12.14 9.57
C LEU A 239 -3.18 -10.87 8.93
N CYS A 240 -3.28 -10.81 7.60
CA CYS A 240 -3.87 -9.66 6.91
C CYS A 240 -5.33 -9.45 7.30
N ILE A 241 -6.12 -10.53 7.40
CA ILE A 241 -7.52 -10.48 7.84
C ILE A 241 -7.60 -9.98 9.29
N ALA A 242 -6.78 -10.54 10.18
CA ALA A 242 -6.76 -10.17 11.59
C ALA A 242 -6.37 -8.70 11.79
N ILE A 243 -5.31 -8.23 11.14
CA ILE A 243 -4.85 -6.83 11.18
C ILE A 243 -5.97 -5.91 10.67
N LEU A 244 -6.53 -6.20 9.49
CA LEU A 244 -7.57 -5.35 8.91
C LEU A 244 -8.81 -5.30 9.81
N ALA A 245 -9.28 -6.44 10.31
CA ALA A 245 -10.44 -6.52 11.18
C ALA A 245 -10.22 -5.76 12.49
N GLY A 246 -9.04 -5.90 13.10
CA GLY A 246 -8.64 -5.17 14.31
C GLY A 246 -8.61 -3.67 14.08
N VAL A 247 -7.92 -3.22 13.03
CA VAL A 247 -7.78 -1.78 12.74
C VAL A 247 -9.12 -1.16 12.32
N LEU A 248 -9.94 -1.83 11.50
CA LEU A 248 -11.28 -1.32 11.16
C LEU A 248 -12.17 -1.18 12.40
N SER A 249 -12.12 -2.16 13.30
CA SER A 249 -12.90 -2.12 14.54
C SER A 249 -12.42 -0.99 15.46
N LEU A 250 -11.11 -0.88 15.66
CA LEU A 250 -10.51 0.12 16.52
C LEU A 250 -10.71 1.54 15.99
N THR A 251 -10.44 1.78 14.71
CA THR A 251 -10.62 3.10 14.08
C THR A 251 -12.08 3.55 14.15
N ARG A 252 -13.04 2.64 13.95
CA ARG A 252 -14.47 2.95 14.06
C ARG A 252 -14.87 3.31 15.49
N VAL A 253 -14.48 2.50 16.48
CA VAL A 253 -14.80 2.76 17.89
C VAL A 253 -14.14 4.06 18.35
N ALA A 254 -12.88 4.27 18.00
CA ALA A 254 -12.15 5.46 18.36
C ALA A 254 -12.76 6.72 17.70
N ALA A 255 -13.07 6.68 16.40
CA ALA A 255 -13.70 7.82 15.70
C ALA A 255 -14.99 8.28 16.38
N ARG A 256 -15.84 7.34 16.82
CA ARG A 256 -17.07 7.62 17.57
C ARG A 256 -16.80 8.23 18.94
N ARG A 257 -15.80 7.72 19.67
CA ARG A 257 -15.40 8.26 20.97
C ARG A 257 -14.81 9.66 20.88
N PHE A 258 -14.11 9.98 19.79
CA PHE A 258 -13.60 11.32 19.53
C PHE A 258 -14.69 12.32 19.09
N GLY A 259 -15.93 11.85 18.88
CA GLY A 259 -17.07 12.68 18.53
C GLY A 259 -17.02 13.19 17.09
N PHE A 260 -16.39 12.45 16.16
CA PHE A 260 -16.42 12.82 14.75
C PHE A 260 -17.84 12.70 14.17
N THR A 261 -18.16 13.58 13.22
CA THR A 261 -19.40 13.46 12.42
C THR A 261 -19.35 12.17 11.60
N LEU A 262 -20.50 11.70 11.10
CA LEU A 262 -20.55 10.49 10.28
C LEU A 262 -19.60 10.58 9.06
N ASP A 263 -19.55 11.75 8.42
CA ASP A 263 -18.72 11.99 7.25
C ASP A 263 -17.22 11.90 7.56
N ASP A 264 -16.82 12.36 8.74
CA ASP A 264 -15.43 12.29 9.23
C ASP A 264 -15.10 10.91 9.83
N GLU A 265 -16.06 10.19 10.43
CA GLU A 265 -15.93 8.77 10.84
C GLU A 265 -15.61 7.90 9.62
N VAL A 266 -16.30 8.13 8.49
CA VAL A 266 -16.04 7.44 7.23
C VAL A 266 -14.59 7.63 6.79
N VAL A 267 -14.07 8.87 6.84
CA VAL A 267 -12.68 9.17 6.51
C VAL A 267 -11.72 8.51 7.50
N ALA A 268 -11.98 8.62 8.79
CA ALA A 268 -11.17 8.03 9.85
C ALA A 268 -11.00 6.51 9.66
N VAL A 269 -12.10 5.81 9.36
CA VAL A 269 -12.11 4.37 9.13
C VAL A 269 -11.43 4.01 7.82
N PHE A 270 -11.75 4.68 6.71
CA PHE A 270 -11.23 4.28 5.40
C PHE A 270 -9.81 4.72 5.12
N CYS A 271 -9.39 5.90 5.57
CA CYS A 271 -8.01 6.35 5.42
C CYS A 271 -7.12 5.76 6.50
N GLY A 272 -7.64 5.57 7.72
CA GLY A 272 -6.86 5.07 8.86
C GLY A 272 -6.63 3.55 8.88
N SER A 273 -7.34 2.77 8.04
CA SER A 273 -7.20 1.30 7.99
C SER A 273 -6.59 0.76 6.69
N LYS A 274 -6.36 1.60 5.68
CA LYS A 274 -5.82 1.15 4.40
C LYS A 274 -4.32 1.28 4.31
N LYS A 275 -3.72 0.40 3.51
CA LYS A 275 -2.30 0.36 3.19
C LYS A 275 -2.08 0.28 1.69
N SER A 276 -1.10 1.03 1.20
CA SER A 276 -0.90 1.27 -0.23
C SER A 276 0.09 0.30 -0.86
N VAL A 277 -0.44 -0.62 -1.66
CA VAL A 277 0.36 -1.48 -2.55
C VAL A 277 1.03 -0.67 -3.65
N ALA A 278 0.35 0.36 -4.18
CA ALA A 278 0.87 1.17 -5.28
C ALA A 278 2.18 1.88 -4.91
N SER A 279 2.28 2.43 -3.70
CA SER A 279 3.52 3.00 -3.18
C SER A 279 4.42 1.96 -2.52
N GLY A 280 3.83 0.92 -1.90
CA GLY A 280 4.55 -0.08 -1.13
C GLY A 280 5.41 -1.01 -1.98
N ILE A 281 4.94 -1.47 -3.14
CA ILE A 281 5.69 -2.42 -3.98
C ILE A 281 6.97 -1.78 -4.56
N PRO A 282 6.94 -0.57 -5.16
CA PRO A 282 8.14 0.16 -5.54
C PRO A 282 9.13 0.36 -4.37
N MET A 283 8.62 0.72 -3.20
CA MET A 283 9.45 0.94 -2.02
C MET A 283 10.06 -0.36 -1.50
N ALA A 284 9.33 -1.47 -1.54
CA ALA A 284 9.86 -2.78 -1.18
C ALA A 284 11.01 -3.19 -2.10
N ARG A 285 10.85 -2.98 -3.41
CA ARG A 285 11.91 -3.25 -4.39
C ARG A 285 13.18 -2.47 -4.09
N LEU A 286 13.05 -1.24 -3.61
CA LEU A 286 14.18 -0.40 -3.28
C LEU A 286 14.85 -0.78 -1.95
N LEU A 287 14.05 -1.08 -0.93
CA LEU A 287 14.56 -1.41 0.40
C LEU A 287 15.08 -2.85 0.49
N PHE A 288 14.50 -3.77 -0.27
CA PHE A 288 14.76 -5.21 -0.17
C PHE A 288 15.14 -5.87 -1.51
N GLY A 289 15.33 -5.11 -2.60
CA GLY A 289 15.54 -5.66 -3.94
C GLY A 289 16.83 -6.45 -4.14
N SER A 290 17.82 -6.24 -3.28
CA SER A 290 19.03 -7.07 -3.23
C SER A 290 18.82 -8.41 -2.54
N ARG A 291 17.65 -8.65 -1.92
CA ARG A 291 17.35 -9.88 -1.19
C ARG A 291 16.52 -10.83 -2.04
N PRO A 292 16.84 -12.13 -2.06
CA PRO A 292 16.05 -13.14 -2.76
C PRO A 292 14.63 -13.29 -2.19
N GLU A 293 14.41 -12.85 -0.95
CA GLU A 293 13.16 -12.94 -0.21
C GLU A 293 12.11 -11.88 -0.59
N LEU A 294 12.40 -10.98 -1.54
CA LEU A 294 11.51 -9.87 -1.88
C LEU A 294 10.07 -10.32 -2.17
N GLY A 295 9.87 -11.46 -2.87
CA GLY A 295 8.55 -12.04 -3.13
C GLY A 295 7.76 -12.35 -1.86
N LEU A 296 8.40 -12.86 -0.82
CA LEU A 296 7.78 -13.15 0.49
C LEU A 296 7.48 -11.86 1.28
N ILE A 297 8.35 -10.85 1.17
CA ILE A 297 8.16 -9.56 1.85
C ILE A 297 6.98 -8.79 1.24
N VAL A 298 6.79 -8.84 -0.08
CA VAL A 298 5.68 -8.12 -0.74
C VAL A 298 4.34 -8.83 -0.62
N LEU A 299 4.34 -10.14 -0.36
CA LEU A 299 3.14 -10.98 -0.33
C LEU A 299 2.04 -10.45 0.62
N PRO A 300 2.31 -10.10 1.90
CA PRO A 300 1.29 -9.54 2.79
C PRO A 300 0.64 -8.28 2.25
N ALA A 301 1.40 -7.38 1.61
CA ALA A 301 0.82 -6.16 1.04
C ALA A 301 -0.18 -6.47 -0.07
N MET A 302 0.14 -7.43 -0.94
CA MET A 302 -0.74 -7.88 -2.02
C MET A 302 -2.04 -8.51 -1.47
N LEU A 303 -1.92 -9.39 -0.48
CA LEU A 303 -3.06 -10.05 0.15
C LEU A 303 -3.93 -9.04 0.92
N TYR A 304 -3.31 -8.17 1.72
CA TYR A 304 -4.01 -7.11 2.45
C TYR A 304 -4.80 -6.22 1.50
N HIS A 305 -4.22 -5.88 0.34
CA HIS A 305 -4.93 -5.10 -0.67
C HIS A 305 -6.21 -5.78 -1.16
N GLN A 306 -6.19 -7.10 -1.35
CA GLN A 306 -7.40 -7.79 -1.76
C GLN A 306 -8.45 -7.82 -0.66
N VAL A 307 -8.04 -8.14 0.57
CA VAL A 307 -8.97 -8.22 1.71
C VAL A 307 -9.58 -6.84 1.98
N GLN A 308 -8.79 -5.75 1.93
CA GLN A 308 -9.32 -4.40 2.15
C GLN A 308 -10.35 -4.00 1.09
N LEU A 309 -10.17 -4.35 -0.19
CA LEU A 309 -11.14 -4.02 -1.24
C LEU A 309 -12.48 -4.71 -0.98
N LEU A 310 -12.46 -6.01 -0.67
CA LEU A 310 -13.66 -6.80 -0.42
C LEU A 310 -14.41 -6.33 0.83
N VAL A 311 -13.71 -6.16 1.94
CA VAL A 311 -14.29 -5.76 3.23
C VAL A 311 -14.76 -4.30 3.18
N CYS A 312 -13.93 -3.39 2.67
CA CYS A 312 -14.29 -1.97 2.62
C CYS A 312 -15.43 -1.69 1.65
N ALA A 313 -15.58 -2.45 0.56
CA ALA A 313 -16.72 -2.30 -0.34
C ALA A 313 -18.05 -2.62 0.37
N ASN A 314 -18.09 -3.67 1.18
CA ASN A 314 -19.27 -3.99 1.99
C ASN A 314 -19.52 -2.90 3.04
N LEU A 315 -18.47 -2.49 3.75
CA LEU A 315 -18.57 -1.50 4.81
C LEU A 315 -19.02 -0.13 4.28
N ALA A 316 -18.52 0.30 3.13
CA ALA A 316 -18.90 1.57 2.51
C ALA A 316 -20.39 1.58 2.11
N ARG A 317 -20.93 0.47 1.60
CA ARG A 317 -22.38 0.33 1.35
C ARG A 317 -23.21 0.41 2.64
N ARG A 318 -22.68 -0.05 3.77
CA ARG A 318 -23.35 0.08 5.07
C ARG A 318 -23.35 1.53 5.56
N TYR A 319 -22.21 2.23 5.45
CA TYR A 319 -22.14 3.66 5.76
C TYR A 319 -23.09 4.47 4.88
N ALA A 320 -23.11 4.24 3.56
CA ALA A 320 -24.00 4.94 2.65
C ALA A 320 -25.48 4.85 3.06
N ARG A 321 -25.94 3.67 3.51
CA ARG A 321 -27.30 3.48 4.02
C ARG A 321 -27.55 4.25 5.33
N ALA A 322 -26.56 4.29 6.22
CA ALA A 322 -26.67 5.06 7.46
C ALA A 322 -26.73 6.57 7.19
N THR A 323 -25.91 7.08 6.25
CA THR A 323 -25.93 8.47 5.82
C THR A 323 -27.27 8.85 5.20
N GLN A 324 -27.83 7.99 4.35
CA GLN A 324 -29.16 8.19 3.76
C GLN A 324 -30.28 8.22 4.81
N ALA A 325 -30.24 7.33 5.80
CA ALA A 325 -31.23 7.29 6.88
C ALA A 325 -31.14 8.49 7.84
N GLY A 326 -29.93 9.01 8.07
CA GLY A 326 -29.72 10.22 8.87
C GLY A 326 -30.12 11.52 8.15
N ALA A 327 -30.16 11.53 6.82
CA ALA A 327 -30.60 12.69 6.02
C ALA A 327 -32.12 12.76 5.83
N SER A 328 -32.86 11.69 6.16
CA SER A 328 -34.32 11.61 6.11
C SER A 328 -35.03 12.03 7.41
N HIS A 329 -34.29 12.52 8.40
CA HIS A 329 -34.76 13.06 9.67
C HIS A 329 -34.24 14.47 9.88
#